data_AF-A0ABD3E189-F1
#
_entry.id   AF-A0ABD3E189-F1
#
_cell.length_a   1.000
_cell.length_b   1.000
_cell.length_c   1.000
_cell.angle_alpha   90.00
_cell.angle_beta   90.00
_cell.angle_gamma   90.00
#
_symmetry.space_group_name_H-M   'P 1'
#
loop_
_entity.id
_entity.type
_entity.pdbx_description
1 polymer ?
#
loop_
_entity_poly.entity_id
_entity_poly.type
_entity_poly.pdbx_seq_one_letter_code
_entity_poly.pdbx_strand_id
1 'polypeptide(L)' 'MGLPWYRVHTVVLNDPGRLLSVHIMHTALVAGWAGSMALYELAVFDHRNCLPETVPRPVGPDTRLEF' A
#
# COMPACT_ATOMS: atom_id res chain seq x y z
N MET A 1 38.14 -5.94 -8.62
CA MET A 1 37.38 -5.25 -7.57
C MET A 1 35.94 -5.15 -8.04
N GLY A 2 34.97 -5.65 -7.27
CA GLY A 2 33.57 -5.72 -7.68
C GLY A 2 32.88 -4.35 -7.75
N LEU A 3 31.70 -4.29 -8.38
CA LEU A 3 30.86 -3.08 -8.42
C LEU A 3 30.53 -2.61 -6.99
N PRO A 4 30.59 -1.29 -6.70
CA PRO A 4 30.10 -0.74 -5.44
C PRO A 4 28.63 -1.12 -5.21
N TRP A 5 28.24 -1.36 -3.95
CA TRP A 5 26.93 -1.90 -3.57
C TRP A 5 25.74 -1.09 -4.12
N TYR A 6 25.87 0.24 -4.20
CA TYR A 6 24.81 1.13 -4.69
C TYR A 6 24.66 1.08 -6.23
N ARG A 7 25.60 0.46 -6.95
CA ARG A 7 25.59 0.34 -8.42
C ARG A 7 25.18 -1.04 -8.91
N VAL A 8 24.79 -1.96 -8.04
CA VAL A 8 24.48 -3.35 -8.46
C VAL A 8 23.38 -3.42 -9.53
N HIS A 9 22.45 -2.46 -9.54
CA HIS A 9 21.40 -2.38 -10.55
C HIS A 9 21.90 -1.95 -11.94
N THR A 10 23.09 -1.37 -12.08
CA THR A 10 23.58 -0.97 -13.42
C THR A 10 23.90 -2.17 -14.31
N VAL A 11 24.02 -3.37 -13.74
CA VAL A 11 24.28 -4.62 -14.46
C VAL A 11 23.15 -4.94 -15.46
N VAL A 12 21.91 -4.52 -15.17
CA VAL A 12 20.76 -4.85 -16.01
C VAL A 12 20.58 -3.89 -17.20
N LEU A 13 21.30 -2.77 -17.24
CA LEU A 13 21.06 -1.72 -18.24
C LEU A 13 21.32 -2.15 -19.69
N ASN A 14 22.26 -3.06 -19.92
CA ASN A 14 22.60 -3.56 -21.25
C ASN A 14 22.00 -4.95 -21.54
N ASP A 15 21.16 -5.48 -20.65
CA ASP A 15 20.50 -6.78 -20.82
C ASP A 15 18.97 -6.59 -20.86
N PRO A 16 18.36 -6.47 -22.05
CA PRO A 16 16.95 -6.14 -22.17
C PRO A 16 16.01 -7.20 -21.59
N GLY A 17 16.42 -8.48 -21.59
CA GLY A 17 15.63 -9.57 -21.03
C GLY A 17 15.53 -9.49 -19.51
N ARG A 18 16.65 -9.27 -18.83
CA ARG A 18 16.69 -9.03 -17.39
C ARG A 18 16.04 -7.70 -17.03
N LEU A 19 16.18 -6.68 -17.87
CA LEU A 19 15.52 -5.39 -17.65
C LEU A 19 14.00 -5.57 -17.64
N LEU A 20 13.46 -6.29 -18.61
CA LEU A 20 12.04 -6.62 -18.63
C LEU A 20 11.62 -7.44 -17.40
N SER A 21 12.42 -8.43 -17.00
CA SER A 21 12.15 -9.25 -15.81
C SER A 21 12.05 -8.42 -14.52
N VAL A 22 12.99 -7.48 -14.28
CA VAL A 22 12.92 -6.62 -13.09
C VAL A 22 11.73 -5.67 -13.14
N HIS A 23 11.34 -5.20 -14.34
CA HIS A 23 10.16 -4.35 -14.50
C HIS A 23 8.87 -5.13 -14.23
N ILE A 24 8.78 -6.38 -14.69
CA ILE A 24 7.64 -7.26 -14.39
C ILE A 24 7.58 -7.55 -12.88
N MET A 25 8.71 -7.89 -12.26
CA MET A 25 8.79 -8.09 -10.80
C MET A 25 8.34 -6.84 -10.03
N HIS A 26 8.85 -5.66 -10.40
CA HIS A 26 8.46 -4.40 -9.76
C HIS A 26 6.95 -4.14 -9.92
N THR A 27 6.40 -4.34 -11.12
CA THR A 27 4.97 -4.17 -11.41
C THR A 27 4.12 -5.13 -10.59
N ALA A 28 4.52 -6.39 -10.51
CA ALA A 28 3.83 -7.40 -9.71
C ALA A 28 3.84 -7.03 -8.21
N LEU A 29 4.95 -6.51 -7.70
CA LEU A 29 5.07 -6.11 -6.30
C LEU A 29 4.19 -4.89 -5.98
N VAL A 30 4.14 -3.91 -6.88
CA VAL A 30 3.25 -2.74 -6.74
C VAL A 30 1.79 -3.16 -6.81
N ALA A 31 1.42 -4.03 -7.76
CA ALA A 31 0.05 -4.55 -7.88
C ALA A 31 -0.36 -5.38 -6.65
N GLY A 32 0.54 -6.23 -6.15
CA GLY A 32 0.32 -7.01 -4.93
C GLY A 32 0.14 -6.13 -3.71
N TRP A 33 0.94 -5.08 -3.56
CA TRP A 33 0.78 -4.10 -2.49
C TRP A 33 -0.56 -3.35 -2.58
N ALA A 34 -0.91 -2.85 -3.77
CA ALA A 34 -2.17 -2.13 -3.97
C ALA A 34 -3.39 -3.02 -3.67
N GLY A 35 -3.38 -4.28 -4.13
CA GLY A 35 -4.43 -5.25 -3.82
C GLY A 35 -4.49 -5.59 -2.34
N SER A 36 -3.34 -5.77 -1.68
CA SER A 36 -3.28 -6.05 -0.24
C SER A 36 -3.83 -4.87 0.58
N MET A 37 -3.50 -3.63 0.20
CA MET A 37 -4.03 -2.44 0.86
C MET A 37 -5.53 -2.32 0.66
N ALA A 38 -6.03 -2.52 -0.56
CA ALA A 38 -7.48 -2.49 -0.83
C ALA A 38 -8.24 -3.57 -0.03
N LEU A 39 -7.70 -4.79 0.05
CA LEU A 39 -8.30 -5.88 0.83
C LEU A 39 -8.22 -5.60 2.34
N TYR A 40 -7.11 -5.05 2.82
CA TYR A 40 -6.96 -4.65 4.22
C TYR A 40 -7.98 -3.58 4.59
N GLU A 41 -8.10 -2.53 3.76
CA GLU A 41 -9.08 -1.47 3.96
C GLU A 41 -10.49 -2.04 3.95
N LEU A 42 -10.85 -2.89 2.97
CA LEU A 42 -12.17 -3.51 2.93
C LEU A 42 -12.47 -4.37 4.17
N ALA A 43 -11.47 -5.06 4.71
CA ALA A 43 -11.63 -5.91 5.90
C ALA A 43 -11.87 -5.11 7.19
N VAL A 44 -11.32 -3.89 7.29
CA VAL A 44 -11.44 -3.01 8.46
C VAL A 44 -12.53 -1.95 8.27
N PHE A 45 -12.95 -1.67 7.03
CA PHE A 45 -13.90 -0.62 6.70
C PHE A 45 -15.31 -0.96 7.19
N ASP A 46 -15.81 -0.18 8.16
CA ASP A 46 -17.19 -0.24 8.62
C ASP A 46 -18.09 0.72 7.82
N HIS A 47 -18.83 0.16 6.86
CA HIS A 47 -19.81 0.88 6.04
C HIS A 47 -20.91 1.57 6.86
N ARG A 48 -21.16 1.14 8.11
CA ARG A 48 -22.25 1.66 8.95
C ARG A 48 -21.90 3.01 9.58
N ASN A 49 -20.62 3.32 9.68
CA ASN A 49 -20.10 4.58 10.23
C ASN A 49 -19.67 5.56 9.14
N CYS A 50 -20.13 5.37 7.90
CA CYS A 50 -19.90 6.25 6.76
C CYS A 50 -20.82 7.48 6.83
N LEU A 51 -20.70 8.25 7.91
CA LEU A 51 -21.16 9.63 7.89
C LEU A 51 -20.12 10.45 7.12
N PRO A 52 -20.55 11.37 6.24
CA PRO A 52 -19.62 12.31 5.63
C PRO A 52 -18.79 12.98 6.73
N GLU A 53 -17.51 13.23 6.52
CA GLU A 53 -16.64 13.93 7.49
C GLU A 53 -17.18 15.32 7.89
N THR A 54 -18.12 15.85 7.09
CA THR A 54 -18.86 17.09 7.33
C THR A 54 -20.09 16.94 8.24
N VAL A 55 -20.52 15.71 8.54
CA VAL A 55 -21.62 15.42 9.45
C VAL A 55 -21.03 15.08 10.82
N PRO A 56 -21.34 15.85 11.87
CA PRO A 56 -20.93 15.51 13.23
C PRO A 56 -21.37 14.09 13.56
N ARG A 57 -20.45 13.24 14.02
CA ARG A 57 -20.82 11.90 14.49
C ARG A 57 -21.86 12.06 15.59
N PRO A 58 -23.01 11.34 15.53
CA PRO A 58 -23.96 11.37 16.61
C PRO A 58 -23.24 10.90 17.86
N VAL A 59 -23.23 11.76 18.88
CA VAL A 59 -22.75 11.38 20.21
C VAL A 59 -23.68 10.26 20.66
N GLY A 60 -23.20 9.03 20.59
CA GLY A 60 -23.96 7.86 21.04
C GLY A 60 -24.21 7.97 22.55
N PRO A 61 -25.32 7.38 23.04
CA PRO A 61 -25.65 7.36 24.47
C PRO A 61 -24.60 6.66 25.33
N ASP A 62 -23.67 5.92 24.72
CA ASP A 62 -22.59 5.21 25.40
C ASP A 62 -21.33 6.07 25.64
N THR A 63 -21.39 7.38 25.35
CA THR A 63 -20.34 8.31 25.81
C THR A 63 -20.59 8.61 27.29
N ARG A 64 -20.42 7.58 28.13
CA ARG A 64 -20.40 7.69 29.58
C ARG A 64 -19.30 8.69 29.93
N LEU A 65 -19.69 9.80 30.57
CA LEU A 65 -18.78 10.73 31.23
C LEU A 65 -18.04 9.93 32.32
N GLU A 66 -16.90 9.35 31.97
CA GLU A 66 -15.89 8.96 32.94
C GLU A 66 -15.22 10.28 33.39
N PHE A 67 -15.68 10.79 34.53
CA PHE A 67 -15.03 11.85 35.29
C PHE A 67 -13.78 11.30 36.00
#